data_AF-N1TYP5-F1
#
_entry.id   AF-N1TYP5-F1
#
_cell.length_a   1.000
_cell.length_b   1.000
_cell.length_c   1.000
_cell.angle_alpha   90.00
_cell.angle_beta   90.00
_cell.angle_gamma   90.00
#
_symmetry.space_group_name_H-M   'P 1'
#
loop_
_entity.id
_entity.type
_entity.pdbx_description
1 polymer ?
#
loop_
_entity_poly.entity_id
_entity_poly.type
_entity_poly.pdbx_seq_one_letter_code
_entity_poly.pdbx_strand_id
1 'polypeptide(L)'
;MEDPSEKISDTHGWLAGCDICQDVCPWNRVKADKKGVRTNVEEFKVRSYFKGNSDFLLSLNEREFEEYFFDSAISRMSFKMYQRNIKMIKR
;
A
#
# COMPACT_ATOMS: atom_id res chain seq x y z
N MET A 1 -3.91 1.58 11.12
CA MET A 1 -2.50 1.77 10.72
C MET A 1 -1.72 0.90 11.69
N GLU A 2 -1.16 -0.18 11.16
CA GLU A 2 -0.46 -1.26 11.87
C GLU A 2 -1.29 -1.98 12.95
N ASP A 3 -2.20 -2.85 12.49
CA ASP A 3 -2.85 -3.83 13.36
C ASP A 3 -1.80 -4.89 13.79
N PRO A 4 -1.41 -4.94 15.09
CA PRO A 4 -0.39 -5.85 15.59
C PRO A 4 -0.92 -7.27 15.80
N SER A 5 -2.23 -7.50 15.61
CA SER A 5 -2.86 -8.80 15.84
C SER A 5 -2.19 -9.89 15.01
N GLU A 6 -1.90 -11.04 15.59
CA GLU A 6 -1.22 -12.11 14.83
C GLU A 6 -2.02 -12.58 13.61
N LYS A 7 -3.35 -12.45 13.67
CA LYS A 7 -4.28 -12.79 12.61
C LYS A 7 -5.21 -11.63 12.34
N ILE A 8 -5.53 -11.42 11.07
CA ILE A 8 -6.53 -10.48 10.59
C ILE A 8 -7.56 -11.29 9.82
N SER A 9 -8.84 -10.93 9.94
CA SER A 9 -9.94 -11.59 9.23
C SER A 9 -9.98 -11.22 7.76
N ASP A 10 -9.86 -9.93 7.45
CA ASP A 10 -9.87 -9.40 6.09
C ASP A 10 -9.05 -8.10 5.98
N THR A 11 -8.30 -7.96 4.91
CA THR A 11 -7.57 -6.74 4.55
C THR A 11 -8.34 -5.89 3.53
N HIS A 12 -9.46 -6.38 3.01
CA HIS A 12 -10.25 -5.77 1.94
C HIS A 12 -9.39 -5.43 0.70
N GLY A 13 -8.37 -6.24 0.44
CA GLY A 13 -7.41 -6.04 -0.66
C GLY A 13 -6.31 -5.01 -0.38
N TRP A 14 -6.28 -4.38 0.79
CA TRP A 14 -5.26 -3.39 1.14
C TRP A 14 -4.02 -4.04 1.78
N LEU A 15 -2.84 -3.75 1.24
CA LEU A 15 -1.58 -4.20 1.82
C LEU A 15 -1.20 -3.40 3.07
N ALA A 16 -1.32 -2.07 2.96
CA ALA A 16 -0.94 -1.11 3.99
C ALA A 16 -1.85 0.11 3.89
N GLY A 17 -2.31 0.61 5.04
CA GLY A 17 -3.26 1.72 5.08
C GLY A 17 -4.64 1.36 4.53
N CYS A 18 -5.48 2.38 4.39
CA CYS A 18 -6.80 2.30 3.77
C CYS A 18 -7.26 3.73 3.44
N ASP A 19 -7.69 3.97 2.21
CA ASP A 19 -8.16 5.27 1.76
C ASP A 19 -9.69 5.36 1.60
N ILE A 20 -10.44 4.34 2.03
CA ILE A 20 -11.90 4.28 1.83
C ILE A 20 -12.63 5.51 2.41
N CYS A 21 -12.17 6.04 3.55
CA CYS A 21 -12.78 7.24 4.14
C CYS A 21 -12.52 8.50 3.30
N GLN A 22 -11.41 8.53 2.56
CA GLN A 22 -11.09 9.61 1.64
C GLN A 22 -11.83 9.46 0.32
N ASP A 23 -11.99 8.23 -0.18
CA ASP A 23 -12.69 7.92 -1.44
C ASP A 23 -14.18 8.23 -1.36
N VAL A 24 -14.82 7.91 -0.23
CA VAL A 24 -16.26 8.21 -0.02
C VAL A 24 -16.52 9.67 0.35
N CYS A 25 -15.47 10.46 0.60
CA CYS A 25 -15.61 11.85 1.00
C CYS A 25 -16.14 12.72 -0.16
N PRO A 26 -17.31 13.40 -0.01
CA PRO A 26 -17.88 14.22 -1.08
C PRO A 26 -16.97 15.36 -1.54
N TRP A 27 -16.16 15.91 -0.63
CA TRP A 27 -15.22 16.99 -0.94
C TRP A 27 -14.08 16.50 -1.85
N ASN A 28 -13.48 15.36 -1.52
CA ASN A 28 -12.36 14.80 -2.27
C ASN A 28 -12.79 14.36 -3.68
N ARG A 29 -13.99 13.78 -3.82
CA ARG A 29 -14.56 13.43 -5.13
C ARG A 29 -14.67 14.63 -6.09
N VAL A 30 -14.91 15.83 -5.57
CA VAL A 30 -15.01 17.04 -6.40
C VAL A 30 -13.64 17.66 -6.67
N LYS A 31 -12.70 17.60 -5.72
CA LYS A 31 -11.40 18.28 -5.83
C LYS A 31 -10.33 17.46 -6.53
N ALA A 32 -10.26 16.15 -6.26
CA ALA A 32 -9.26 15.26 -6.84
C ALA A 32 -9.70 14.73 -8.21
N ASP A 33 -10.85 14.03 -8.27
CA ASP A 33 -11.29 13.35 -9.50
C ASP A 33 -11.76 14.30 -10.60
N LYS A 34 -12.72 15.20 -10.31
CA LYS A 34 -13.31 16.05 -11.35
C LYS A 34 -12.34 17.05 -11.97
N LYS A 35 -11.28 17.44 -11.25
CA LYS A 35 -10.28 18.38 -11.74
C LYS A 35 -9.06 17.70 -12.36
N GLY A 36 -8.94 16.37 -12.25
CA GLY A 36 -7.86 15.59 -12.85
C GLY A 36 -6.46 16.05 -12.42
N VAL A 37 -6.33 16.65 -11.23
CA VAL A 37 -5.06 17.22 -10.78
C VAL A 37 -4.09 16.09 -10.48
N ARG A 38 -2.97 16.05 -11.20
CA ARG A 38 -1.89 15.09 -10.97
C ARG A 38 -0.64 15.83 -10.52
N THR A 39 0.14 15.18 -9.67
CA THR A 39 1.44 15.69 -9.26
C THR A 39 2.41 15.71 -10.45
N ASN A 40 3.22 16.76 -10.52
CA ASN A 40 4.38 16.84 -11.42
C ASN A 40 5.69 16.52 -10.70
N VAL A 41 5.64 16.28 -9.38
CA VAL A 41 6.79 15.88 -8.55
C VAL A 41 7.02 14.40 -8.76
N GLU A 42 8.21 14.03 -9.21
CA GLU A 42 8.56 12.65 -9.60
C GLU A 42 8.53 11.71 -8.39
N GLU A 43 8.99 12.18 -7.25
CA GLU A 43 9.08 11.47 -5.98
C GLU A 43 7.71 11.03 -5.43
N PHE A 44 6.63 11.71 -5.86
CA PHE A 44 5.25 11.36 -5.50
C PHE A 44 4.58 10.40 -6.48
N LYS A 45 5.25 10.04 -7.58
CA LYS A 45 4.70 9.06 -8.51
C LYS A 45 4.80 7.66 -7.92
N VAL A 46 3.82 6.83 -8.26
CA VAL A 46 3.79 5.41 -7.89
C VAL A 46 5.03 4.71 -8.45
N ARG A 47 5.77 4.04 -7.56
CA ARG A 47 6.98 3.27 -7.90
C ARG A 47 6.66 2.11 -8.83
N SER A 48 7.59 1.74 -9.70
CA SER A 48 7.38 0.76 -10.78
C SER A 48 6.93 -0.60 -10.29
N TYR A 49 7.44 -1.07 -9.15
CA TYR A 49 7.10 -2.37 -8.59
C TYR A 49 5.67 -2.48 -8.04
N PHE A 50 4.94 -1.37 -7.89
CA PHE A 50 3.49 -1.37 -7.62
C PHE A 50 2.63 -1.42 -8.88
N LYS A 51 3.21 -1.20 -10.07
CA LYS A 51 2.49 -1.20 -11.35
C LYS A 51 2.43 -2.59 -12.00
N GLY A 52 3.12 -3.57 -11.43
CA GLY A 52 3.22 -4.94 -11.93
C GLY A 52 2.34 -5.93 -11.18
N ASN A 53 2.54 -7.23 -11.45
CA ASN A 53 1.90 -8.32 -10.73
C ASN A 53 2.42 -8.39 -9.28
N SER A 54 1.51 -8.62 -8.32
CA SER A 54 1.80 -8.76 -6.90
C SER A 54 2.71 -9.95 -6.54
N ASP A 55 2.99 -10.87 -7.47
CA ASP A 55 3.92 -11.99 -7.26
C ASP A 55 5.31 -11.55 -6.80
N PHE A 56 5.80 -10.43 -7.36
CA PHE A 56 7.07 -9.86 -6.93
C PHE A 56 7.03 -9.49 -5.45
N LEU A 57 5.98 -8.78 -5.02
CA LEU A 57 5.77 -8.38 -3.63
C LEU A 57 5.67 -9.62 -2.72
N LEU A 58 4.98 -10.67 -3.16
CA LEU A 58 4.86 -11.94 -2.42
C LEU A 58 6.21 -12.65 -2.24
N SER A 59 7.14 -12.50 -3.20
CA SER A 59 8.45 -13.17 -3.19
C SER A 59 9.52 -12.51 -2.33
N LEU A 60 9.30 -11.28 -1.86
CA LEU A 60 10.31 -10.54 -1.10
C LEU A 60 10.67 -11.26 0.20
N ASN A 61 11.98 -11.41 0.43
CA ASN A 61 12.52 -11.74 1.75
C ASN A 61 12.68 -10.47 2.62
N GLU A 62 13.06 -10.65 3.89
CA GLU A 62 13.16 -9.54 4.86
C GLU A 62 14.18 -8.47 4.44
N ARG A 63 15.35 -8.89 3.95
CA ARG A 63 16.39 -7.97 3.48
C ARG A 63 15.92 -7.16 2.29
N GLU A 64 15.27 -7.83 1.33
CA GLU A 64 14.71 -7.15 0.15
C GLU A 64 13.58 -6.20 0.54
N PHE A 65 12.70 -6.61 1.46
CA PHE A 65 11.65 -5.72 1.99
C PHE A 65 12.25 -4.44 2.57
N GLU A 66 13.28 -4.55 3.40
CA GLU A 66 13.99 -3.38 3.94
C GLU A 66 14.60 -2.52 2.83
N GLU A 67 15.32 -3.12 1.88
CA GLU A 67 15.94 -2.43 0.75
C GLU A 67 14.92 -1.70 -0.15
N TYR A 68 13.76 -2.31 -0.44
CA TYR A 68 12.76 -1.73 -1.34
C TYR A 68 11.88 -0.67 -0.66
N PHE A 69 11.67 -0.78 0.65
CA PHE A 69 10.72 0.08 1.37
C PHE A 69 11.38 1.07 2.33
N PHE A 70 12.72 1.12 2.46
CA PHE A 70 13.46 1.91 3.46
C PHE A 70 13.03 3.39 3.57
N ASP A 71 12.68 4.02 2.45
CA ASP A 71 12.30 5.43 2.36
C ASP A 71 10.79 5.64 2.13
N SER A 72 10.00 4.57 2.30
CA SER A 72 8.56 4.59 2.15
C SER A 72 7.85 4.47 3.51
N ALA A 73 6.58 4.88 3.58
CA ALA A 73 5.76 4.68 4.78
C ALA A 73 5.56 3.20 5.15
N ILE A 74 5.78 2.27 4.21
CA ILE A 74 5.66 0.82 4.44
C ILE A 74 6.78 0.30 5.36
N SER A 75 7.95 0.96 5.41
CA SER A 75 9.05 0.58 6.32
C SER A 75 8.66 0.57 7.81
N ARG A 76 7.59 1.28 8.18
CA ARG A 76 7.10 1.32 9.57
C ARG A 76 6.47 -0.02 9.98
N MET A 77 5.94 -0.77 9.01
CA MET A 77 5.38 -2.09 9.21
C MET A 77 6.50 -3.14 9.30
N SER A 78 6.40 -4.06 10.26
CA SER A 78 7.33 -5.20 10.32
C SER A 78 7.17 -6.14 9.12
N PHE A 79 8.25 -6.83 8.75
CA PHE A 79 8.21 -7.84 7.68
C PHE A 79 7.17 -8.95 7.96
N LYS A 80 6.99 -9.35 9.23
CA LYS A 80 5.94 -10.32 9.64
C LYS A 80 4.53 -9.81 9.28
N MET A 81 4.25 -8.54 9.55
CA MET A 81 2.95 -7.93 9.22
C MET A 81 2.75 -7.76 7.72
N TYR A 82 3.82 -7.37 7.00
CA TYR A 82 3.82 -7.31 5.55
C TYR A 82 3.46 -8.68 4.94
N GLN A 83 4.17 -9.74 5.35
CA GLN A 83 3.93 -11.10 4.88
C GLN A 83 2.51 -11.59 5.21
N ARG A 84 2.00 -11.29 6.42
CA ARG A 84 0.63 -11.62 6.80
C ARG A 84 -0.37 -10.95 5.85
N ASN A 85 -0.19 -9.67 5.55
CA ASN A 85 -1.13 -8.89 4.75
C ASN A 85 -1.07 -9.28 3.26
N ILE A 86 0.12 -9.36 2.66
CA ILE A 86 0.29 -9.66 1.22
C ILE A 86 -0.28 -11.04 0.85
N LYS A 87 -0.17 -12.03 1.75
CA LYS A 87 -0.74 -13.38 1.56
C LYS A 87 -2.27 -13.40 1.55
N MET A 88 -2.92 -12.37 2.11
CA MET A 88 -4.37 -12.24 2.16
C MET A 88 -4.96 -11.50 0.96
N ILE A 89 -4.15 -10.74 0.22
CA ILE A 89 -4.60 -10.03 -0.98
C ILE A 89 -4.84 -11.08 -2.07
N LYS A 90 -6.11 -11.37 -2.35
CA LYS A 90 -6.51 -12.26 -3.43
C LYS A 90 -6.26 -11.59 -4.78
N ARG A 91 -5.80 -12.38 -5.76
CA ARG A 91 -5.75 -11.99 -7.18
C ARG A 91 -7.15 -11.74 -7.72
#